data_AF-A0AAT9HYU2-F1
#
_entry.id   AF-A0AAT9HYU2-F1
#
_cell.length_a   1.000
_cell.length_b   1.000
_cell.length_c   1.000
_cell.angle_alpha   90.00
_cell.angle_beta   90.00
_cell.angle_gamma   90.00
#
_symmetry.space_group_name_H-M   'P 1'
#
loop_
_entity.id
_entity.type
_entity.pdbx_description
1 polymer ?
#
loop_
_entity_poly.entity_id
_entity_poly.type
_entity_poly.pdbx_seq_one_letter_code
_entity_poly.pdbx_strand_id
1 'polypeptide(L)'
;MTAYVILRDHDLKSGADGPLIEVDPTAEKQSDAGDESTVHVTAGDKISQREALEAILIASANNVARLVARWDAGSEEAFVKKMNATAKDLGMTNTTYTDPRV
;
A
#
# COMPACT_ATOMS: atom_id res chain seq x y z
N MET A 1 2.75 -6.43 6.23
CA MET A 1 1.53 -7.10 5.71
C MET A 1 1.04 -6.46 4.41
N THR A 2 1.03 -5.13 4.29
CA THR A 2 0.61 -4.40 3.07
C THR A 2 1.24 -4.94 1.78
N ALA A 3 2.57 -4.97 1.69
CA ALA A 3 3.26 -5.50 0.50
C ALA A 3 2.92 -6.98 0.20
N TYR A 4 2.71 -7.80 1.24
CA TYR A 4 2.34 -9.21 1.07
C TYR A 4 0.95 -9.36 0.45
N VAL A 5 -0.04 -8.63 0.97
CA VAL A 5 -1.43 -8.66 0.44
C VAL A 5 -1.44 -8.16 -1.00
N ILE A 6 -0.74 -7.06 -1.29
CA ILE A 6 -0.65 -6.52 -2.65
C ILE A 6 -0.02 -7.53 -3.62
N LEU A 7 1.08 -8.17 -3.25
CA LEU A 7 1.73 -9.17 -4.13
C LEU A 7 0.90 -10.45 -4.30
N ARG A 8 0.08 -10.80 -3.30
CA ARG A 8 -0.83 -11.96 -3.40
C ARG A 8 -1.99 -11.67 -4.34
N ASP A 9 -2.59 -10.48 -4.24
CA ASP A 9 -3.77 -10.10 -4.99
C ASP A 9 -3.39 -9.60 -6.42
N HIS A 10 -2.19 -9.06 -6.58
CA HIS A 10 -1.60 -8.58 -7.83
C HIS A 10 -0.21 -9.18 -8.04
N ASP A 11 -0.17 -10.33 -8.72
CA ASP A 11 1.08 -11.05 -9.00
C ASP A 11 2.03 -10.21 -9.87
N LEU A 12 3.23 -9.95 -9.36
CA LEU A 12 4.27 -9.17 -10.02
C LEU A 12 5.44 -10.08 -10.44
N LYS A 13 5.57 -10.34 -11.74
CA LYS A 13 6.68 -11.13 -12.27
C LYS A 13 8.00 -10.41 -12.09
N SER A 14 9.07 -11.18 -11.91
CA SER A 14 10.44 -10.63 -11.82
C SER A 14 10.77 -9.79 -13.06
N GLY A 15 11.26 -8.58 -12.84
CA GLY A 15 11.55 -7.60 -13.90
C GLY A 15 10.35 -6.89 -14.52
N ALA A 16 9.10 -7.20 -14.13
CA ALA A 16 7.91 -6.50 -14.64
C ALA A 16 7.53 -5.29 -13.77
N ASP A 17 6.95 -4.25 -14.36
CA ASP A 17 6.51 -3.04 -13.62
C ASP A 17 5.14 -3.22 -12.96
N GLY A 18 4.29 -4.08 -13.54
CA GLY A 18 2.93 -4.30 -13.07
C GLY A 18 1.93 -3.23 -13.55
N PRO A 19 0.69 -3.24 -13.04
CA PRO A 19 -0.31 -2.25 -13.37
C PRO A 19 0.09 -0.85 -12.88
N LEU A 20 -0.41 0.17 -13.60
CA LEU A 20 -0.30 1.55 -13.17
C LEU A 20 -1.37 1.87 -12.11
N ILE A 21 -0.95 2.57 -11.08
CA ILE A 21 -1.73 3.05 -9.95
C ILE A 21 -1.80 4.56 -10.07
N GLU A 22 -3.01 5.09 -10.21
CA GLU A 22 -3.22 6.54 -10.23
C GLU A 22 -3.12 7.09 -8.79
N VAL A 23 -2.31 8.12 -8.61
CA VAL A 23 -2.13 8.80 -7.33
C VAL A 23 -3.36 9.63 -7.02
N ASP A 24 -4.05 9.32 -5.93
CA ASP A 24 -5.20 10.10 -5.49
C ASP A 24 -4.81 11.38 -4.70
N PRO A 25 -5.71 12.37 -4.58
CA PRO A 25 -5.44 13.60 -3.81
C PRO A 25 -5.13 13.38 -2.33
N THR A 26 -5.54 12.23 -1.77
CA THR A 26 -5.29 11.92 -0.36
C THR A 26 -3.82 11.54 -0.15
N ALA A 27 -3.23 10.78 -1.09
CA ALA A 27 -1.81 10.42 -1.07
C ALA A 27 -0.90 11.65 -1.24
N GLU A 28 -1.26 12.58 -2.13
CA GLU A 28 -0.57 13.86 -2.30
C GLU A 28 -0.58 14.66 -0.99
N LYS A 29 -1.77 14.91 -0.42
CA LYS A 29 -1.93 15.65 0.85
C LYS A 29 -1.14 15.03 2.00
N GLN A 30 -1.02 13.71 2.03
CA GLN A 30 -0.28 12.99 3.06
C GLN A 30 1.24 13.13 2.91
N SER A 31 1.76 13.53 1.75
CA SER A 31 3.21 13.76 1.54
C SER A 31 3.78 14.85 2.45
N ASP A 32 2.94 15.78 2.92
CA ASP A 32 3.34 16.89 3.80
C ASP A 32 3.02 16.63 5.29
N ALA A 33 2.61 15.40 5.64
CA ALA A 33 2.37 15.02 7.03
C ALA A 33 3.70 14.84 7.77
N GLY A 34 4.21 15.92 8.37
CA GLY A 34 5.59 16.08 8.82
C GLY A 34 6.17 15.06 9.81
N ASP A 35 5.34 14.21 10.44
CA ASP A 35 5.80 13.19 11.39
C ASP A 35 5.77 11.75 10.83
N GLU A 36 5.33 11.54 9.59
CA GLU A 36 5.28 10.21 8.96
C GLU A 36 6.34 10.04 7.86
N SER A 37 6.89 8.84 7.72
CA SER A 37 7.69 8.47 6.55
C SER A 37 6.83 8.48 5.29
N THR A 38 7.15 9.37 4.35
CA THR A 38 6.39 9.58 3.11
C THR A 38 7.33 9.88 1.96
N VAL A 39 6.82 9.75 0.73
CA VAL A 39 7.49 10.23 -0.48
C VAL A 39 6.60 11.25 -1.17
N HIS A 40 7.21 12.21 -1.85
CA HIS A 40 6.44 13.18 -2.62
C HIS A 40 5.73 12.49 -3.79
N VAL A 41 4.43 12.69 -3.91
CA VAL A 41 3.59 12.23 -5.03
C VAL A 41 2.61 13.34 -5.40
N THR A 42 2.26 13.42 -6.69
CA THR A 42 1.33 14.43 -7.22
C THR A 42 0.04 13.76 -7.67
N ALA A 43 -1.10 14.34 -7.32
CA ALA A 43 -2.40 13.76 -7.68
C ALA A 43 -2.60 13.72 -9.20
N GLY A 44 -3.11 12.60 -9.71
CA GLY A 44 -3.29 12.35 -11.14
C GLY A 44 -2.08 11.74 -11.85
N ASP A 45 -0.90 11.71 -11.20
CA ASP A 45 0.24 10.94 -11.70
C ASP A 45 -0.05 9.44 -11.65
N LYS A 46 0.71 8.68 -12.43
CA LYS A 46 0.64 7.22 -12.45
C LYS A 46 1.99 6.64 -12.09
N ILE A 47 2.00 5.83 -11.04
CA ILE A 47 3.15 5.03 -10.63
C ILE A 47 2.87 3.57 -10.89
N SER A 48 3.88 2.79 -11.26
CA SER A 48 3.76 1.35 -11.40
C SER A 48 3.59 0.65 -10.04
N GLN A 49 3.01 -0.55 -10.04
CA GLN A 49 2.97 -1.40 -8.85
C GLN A 49 4.37 -1.62 -8.27
N ARG A 50 5.39 -1.77 -9.12
CA ARG A 50 6.79 -1.87 -8.72
C ARG A 50 7.26 -0.63 -7.96
N GLU A 51 7.09 0.56 -8.51
CA GLU A 51 7.48 1.82 -7.86
C GLU A 51 6.74 2.01 -6.53
N ALA A 52 5.45 1.66 -6.48
CA ALA A 52 4.67 1.72 -5.24
C ALA A 52 5.22 0.77 -4.17
N LEU A 53 5.57 -0.46 -4.54
CA LEU A 53 6.19 -1.43 -3.63
C LEU A 53 7.59 -0.99 -3.18
N GLU A 54 8.39 -0.40 -4.07
CA GLU A 54 9.70 0.16 -3.74
C GLU A 54 9.58 1.31 -2.75
N ALA A 55 8.62 2.23 -2.93
CA ALA A 55 8.35 3.29 -1.97
C ALA A 55 7.94 2.74 -0.58
N ILE A 56 7.14 1.67 -0.54
CA ILE A 56 6.73 1.00 0.70
C ILE A 56 7.88 0.26 1.37
N LEU A 57 8.71 -0.46 0.62
CA LEU A 57 9.72 -1.37 1.17
C LEU A 57 11.07 -0.69 1.46
N ILE A 58 11.40 0.37 0.70
CA ILE A 58 12.68 1.08 0.82
C ILE A 58 12.51 2.34 1.67
N ALA A 59 11.50 3.14 1.39
CA ALA A 59 11.28 4.42 2.07
C ALA A 59 10.24 4.34 3.21
N SER A 60 9.60 3.18 3.42
CA SER A 60 8.49 3.00 4.37
C SER A 60 7.39 4.05 4.16
N ALA A 61 7.08 4.37 2.91
CA ALA A 61 6.18 5.47 2.55
C ALA A 61 4.72 5.16 2.92
N ASN A 62 4.25 5.76 4.01
CA ASN A 62 2.90 5.56 4.55
C ASN A 62 1.80 6.10 3.64
N ASN A 63 2.05 7.21 2.94
CA ASN A 63 1.13 7.75 1.95
C ASN A 63 0.92 6.79 0.76
N VAL A 64 1.99 6.12 0.31
CA VAL A 64 1.91 5.11 -0.75
C VAL A 64 1.28 3.82 -0.24
N ALA A 65 1.58 3.40 1.00
CA ALA A 65 0.93 2.23 1.61
C ALA A 65 -0.60 2.39 1.69
N ARG A 66 -1.07 3.59 2.04
CA ARG A 66 -2.51 3.93 2.03
C ARG A 66 -3.07 4.06 0.62
N LEU A 67 -2.30 4.61 -0.33
CA LEU A 67 -2.67 4.67 -1.75
C LEU A 67 -2.93 3.28 -2.32
N VAL A 68 -1.98 2.34 -2.17
CA VAL A 68 -2.15 0.97 -2.69
C VAL A 68 -3.28 0.22 -1.99
N ALA A 69 -3.53 0.51 -0.71
CA ALA A 69 -4.66 -0.06 0.02
C ALA A 69 -6.02 0.37 -0.57
N ARG A 70 -6.16 1.66 -0.91
CA ARG A 70 -7.37 2.18 -1.57
C ARG A 70 -7.50 1.67 -3.01
N TRP A 71 -6.38 1.54 -3.72
CA TRP A 71 -6.36 0.98 -5.08
C TRP A 71 -6.80 -0.50 -5.12
N ASP A 72 -6.30 -1.33 -4.20
CA ASP A 72 -6.60 -2.77 -4.15
C ASP A 72 -8.00 -3.08 -3.60
N ALA A 73 -8.44 -2.38 -2.55
CA ALA A 73 -9.65 -2.74 -1.80
C ALA A 73 -10.77 -1.69 -1.85
N GLY A 74 -10.56 -0.56 -2.53
CA GLY A 74 -11.50 0.56 -2.62
C GLY A 74 -11.52 1.48 -1.39
N SER A 75 -11.10 1.00 -0.21
CA SER A 75 -10.89 1.82 0.98
C SER A 75 -9.82 1.22 1.91
N GLU A 76 -9.26 2.04 2.80
CA GLU A 76 -8.31 1.58 3.81
C GLU A 76 -8.97 0.59 4.80
N GLU A 77 -10.24 0.80 5.19
CA GLU A 77 -10.92 -0.14 6.09
C GLU A 77 -11.17 -1.50 5.43
N ALA A 78 -11.50 -1.51 4.13
CA ALA A 78 -11.64 -2.74 3.36
C ALA A 78 -10.30 -3.48 3.26
N PHE A 79 -9.21 -2.75 3.08
CA PHE A 79 -7.87 -3.31 3.05
C PHE A 79 -7.44 -3.88 4.41
N VAL A 80 -7.70 -3.18 5.53
CA VAL A 80 -7.42 -3.67 6.88
C VAL A 80 -8.17 -4.97 7.17
N LYS A 81 -9.40 -5.13 6.67
CA LYS A 81 -10.12 -6.41 6.74
C LYS A 81 -9.39 -7.51 5.96
N LYS A 82 -8.88 -7.23 4.75
CA LYS A 82 -8.04 -8.16 3.99
C LYS A 82 -6.75 -8.52 4.75
N MET A 83 -6.08 -7.55 5.37
CA MET A 83 -4.86 -7.78 6.16
C MET A 83 -5.12 -8.73 7.33
N ASN A 84 -6.22 -8.52 8.08
CA ASN A 84 -6.59 -9.38 9.21
C ASN A 84 -7.08 -10.77 8.77
N ALA A 85 -7.82 -10.87 7.67
CA ALA A 85 -8.18 -12.16 7.09
C ALA A 85 -6.91 -12.95 6.71
N THR A 86 -5.96 -12.28 6.06
CA THR A 86 -4.66 -12.86 5.70
C THR A 86 -3.85 -13.29 6.92
N ALA A 87 -3.83 -12.48 7.98
CA ALA A 87 -3.18 -12.83 9.25
C ALA A 87 -3.75 -14.13 9.82
N LYS A 88 -5.09 -14.26 9.81
CA LYS A 88 -5.77 -15.47 10.26
C LYS A 88 -5.42 -16.68 9.41
N ASP A 89 -5.40 -16.54 8.09
CA ASP A 89 -5.05 -17.62 7.15
C ASP A 89 -3.60 -18.09 7.33
N LEU A 90 -2.71 -17.18 7.73
CA LEU A 90 -1.31 -17.48 8.06
C LEU A 90 -1.11 -18.00 9.49
N GLY A 91 -2.18 -18.16 10.28
CA GLY A 91 -2.10 -18.62 11.67
C GLY A 91 -1.55 -17.59 12.65
N MET A 92 -1.54 -16.30 12.29
CA MET A 92 -1.04 -15.20 13.12
C MET A 92 -2.06 -14.80 14.21
N THR A 93 -2.36 -15.70 15.14
CA THR A 93 -3.42 -15.53 16.14
C THR A 93 -3.18 -14.41 17.15
N ASN A 94 -1.96 -13.88 17.22
CA ASN A 94 -1.55 -12.81 18.13
C ASN A 94 -1.28 -11.49 17.39
N THR A 95 -1.89 -11.28 16.22
CA THR A 95 -1.70 -10.07 15.41
C THR A 95 -3.04 -9.50 14.97
N THR A 96 -3.20 -8.19 15.16
CA THR A 96 -4.33 -7.42 14.65
C THR A 96 -3.79 -6.19 13.95
N TYR A 97 -4.15 -6.00 12.68
CA TYR A 97 -3.84 -4.81 11.91
C TYR A 97 -4.97 -3.78 12.09
N THR A 98 -4.59 -2.52 12.30
CA THR A 98 -5.54 -1.39 12.49
C THR A 98 -5.50 -0.38 11.35
N ASP A 99 -4.43 -0.37 10.56
CA ASP A 99 -4.23 0.51 9.41
C ASP A 99 -3.23 -0.13 8.43
N PRO A 100 -3.13 0.37 7.18
CA PRO A 100 -2.23 -0.19 6.17
C PRO A 100 -0.82 0.42 6.19
N ARG A 101 -0.49 1.28 7.17
CA ARG A 101 0.83 1.92 7.26
C ARG A 101 1.93 0.89 7.50
N VAL A 102 3.18 1.29 7.24
CA VAL A 102 4.39 0.45 7.32
C VAL A 102 5.08 0.63 8.66
#